data_AF-A0A0C9XGM8-F1
#
_entry.id   AF-A0A0C9XGM8-F1
#
_cell.length_a   1.000
_cell.length_b   1.000
_cell.length_c   1.000
_cell.angle_alpha   90.00
_cell.angle_beta   90.00
_cell.angle_gamma   90.00
#
_symmetry.space_group_name_H-M   'P 1'
#
loop_
_entity.id
_entity.type
_entity.pdbx_description
1 polymer ?
#
loop_
_entity_poly.entity_id
_entity_poly.type
_entity_poly.pdbx_seq_one_letter_code
_entity_poly.pdbx_strand_id
1 'polypeptide(L)'
;MDAPKTPMPCIEEIPASPSWDPLSGMPNHTNDIDSAYYWLADERFQGRRICLKIAESNVPIEYMMYKDRTLEFVKPQGNTAVVRFNLREKKNIPMQYLEPVAPDMERTLVTVISGDRMGKIFRVLTYSAHECKLRDISIHPIRKKDDFMIETQNLVQVYPSK
;
A
#
# COMPACT_ATOMS: atom_id res chain seq x y z
N MET A 1 46.47 51.77 24.65
CA MET A 1 45.12 51.16 24.58
C MET A 1 44.85 50.93 23.12
N ASP A 2 45.16 49.73 22.66
CA ASP A 2 45.05 49.28 21.27
C ASP A 2 43.58 49.02 20.92
N ALA A 3 43.14 49.61 19.80
CA ALA A 3 41.88 49.26 19.15
C ALA A 3 42.15 48.17 18.10
N PRO A 4 41.35 47.10 17.99
CA PRO A 4 41.57 46.09 16.97
C PRO A 4 41.15 46.65 15.61
N LYS A 5 42.08 46.65 14.65
CA LYS A 5 41.81 46.88 13.23
C LYS A 5 41.09 45.65 12.66
N THR A 6 39.81 45.77 12.36
CA THR A 6 39.07 44.76 11.58
C THR A 6 39.59 44.77 10.14
N PRO A 7 40.09 43.65 9.59
CA PRO A 7 40.43 43.60 8.16
C PRO A 7 39.14 43.59 7.34
N MET A 8 39.12 44.36 6.23
CA MET A 8 38.03 44.25 5.24
C MET A 8 38.07 42.84 4.63
N PRO A 9 36.93 42.14 4.50
CA PRO A 9 36.91 40.86 3.83
C PRO A 9 37.27 41.06 2.35
N CYS A 10 38.23 40.25 1.87
CA CYS A 10 38.57 40.13 0.47
C CYS A 10 37.32 39.79 -0.35
N ILE A 11 37.22 40.40 -1.54
CA ILE A 11 36.29 40.01 -2.59
C ILE A 11 36.81 38.68 -3.15
N GLU A 12 36.60 37.59 -2.43
CA GLU A 12 36.67 36.25 -2.98
C GLU A 12 35.23 35.81 -3.26
N GLU A 13 35.02 35.50 -4.54
CA GLU A 13 33.86 34.92 -5.20
C GLU A 13 32.67 34.58 -4.29
N ILE A 14 31.59 35.37 -4.45
CA ILE A 14 30.26 34.97 -4.02
C ILE A 14 30.01 33.58 -4.65
N PRO A 15 29.91 32.48 -3.89
CA PRO A 15 29.46 31.24 -4.47
C PRO A 15 28.06 31.52 -5.00
N ALA A 16 27.88 31.32 -6.31
CA ALA A 16 26.60 31.52 -6.98
C ALA A 16 25.52 30.75 -6.22
N SER A 17 24.83 31.44 -5.32
CA SER A 17 23.62 30.96 -4.69
C SER A 17 22.66 30.62 -5.82
N PRO A 18 22.12 29.39 -5.89
CA PRO A 18 21.24 29.03 -6.98
C PRO A 18 20.05 29.99 -6.94
N SER A 19 19.96 30.82 -7.98
CA SER A 19 18.80 31.64 -8.25
C SER A 19 17.61 30.70 -8.34
N TRP A 20 16.70 30.78 -7.36
CA TRP A 20 15.41 30.11 -7.46
C TRP A 20 14.69 30.68 -8.67
N ASP A 21 14.66 29.93 -9.76
CA ASP A 21 13.95 30.30 -10.98
C ASP A 21 12.48 29.86 -10.82
N PRO A 22 11.51 30.78 -10.70
CA PRO A 22 10.09 30.44 -10.60
C PRO A 22 9.53 29.82 -11.89
N LEU A 23 10.33 29.82 -12.97
CA LEU A 23 10.02 29.17 -14.25
C LEU A 23 10.76 27.85 -14.46
N SER A 24 11.64 27.44 -13.53
CA SER A 24 12.13 26.07 -13.47
C SER A 24 10.92 25.20 -13.17
N GLY A 25 10.31 24.67 -14.23
CA GLY A 25 9.08 23.90 -14.19
C GLY A 25 9.08 22.98 -12.99
N MET A 26 7.99 23.05 -12.22
CA MET A 26 7.71 22.06 -11.19
C MET A 26 8.04 20.68 -11.77
N PRO A 27 8.71 19.78 -11.03
CA PRO A 27 8.83 18.41 -11.49
C PRO A 27 7.42 17.97 -11.86
N ASN A 28 7.22 17.58 -13.12
CA ASN A 28 5.91 17.19 -13.61
C ASN A 28 5.35 16.18 -12.60
N HIS A 29 4.30 16.57 -11.88
CA HIS A 29 3.52 15.71 -10.98
C HIS A 29 2.71 14.69 -11.80
N THR A 30 3.27 14.17 -12.89
CA THR A 30 2.69 13.12 -13.72
C THR A 30 3.21 11.73 -13.36
N ASN A 31 3.98 11.62 -12.28
CA ASN A 31 4.38 10.35 -11.67
C ASN A 31 3.84 10.15 -10.24
N ASP A 32 2.80 10.88 -9.81
CA ASP A 32 2.03 10.55 -8.58
C ASP A 32 1.16 9.27 -8.75
N ILE A 33 1.54 8.38 -9.67
CA ILE A 33 1.17 6.96 -9.67
C ILE A 33 2.23 6.15 -8.88
N ASP A 34 3.22 6.81 -8.27
CA ASP A 34 4.05 6.19 -7.25
C ASP A 34 3.21 5.94 -5.99
N SER A 35 2.83 4.68 -5.82
CA SER A 35 2.40 4.05 -4.57
C SER A 35 0.92 4.07 -4.17
N ALA A 36 -0.01 3.81 -5.09
CA ALA A 36 -1.38 3.40 -4.68
C ALA A 36 -1.35 2.15 -3.76
N TYR A 37 -0.29 1.33 -3.83
CA TYR A 37 -0.15 0.12 -3.01
C TYR A 37 1.28 -0.11 -2.48
N TYR A 38 1.92 0.90 -1.90
CA TYR A 38 3.23 0.72 -1.21
C TYR A 38 3.21 -0.45 -0.22
N TRP A 39 2.07 -0.70 0.43
CA TRP A 39 1.91 -1.75 1.41
C TRP A 39 2.00 -3.16 0.80
N LEU A 40 1.74 -3.36 -0.50
CA LEU A 40 1.94 -4.67 -1.14
C LEU A 40 3.43 -5.05 -1.25
N ALA A 41 4.31 -4.04 -1.27
CA ALA A 41 5.75 -4.26 -1.28
C ALA A 41 6.33 -4.52 0.13
N ASP A 42 5.56 -4.25 1.18
CA ASP A 42 5.99 -4.43 2.57
C ASP A 42 6.16 -5.92 2.91
N GLU A 43 7.27 -6.24 3.57
CA GLU A 43 7.66 -7.61 3.90
C GLU A 43 6.61 -8.36 4.74
N ARG A 44 5.79 -7.64 5.52
CA ARG A 44 4.72 -8.24 6.34
C ARG A 44 3.62 -8.91 5.53
N PHE A 45 3.54 -8.58 4.23
CA PHE A 45 2.59 -9.17 3.29
C PHE A 45 3.22 -10.26 2.42
N GLN A 46 4.53 -10.49 2.51
CA GLN A 46 5.17 -11.57 1.77
C GLN A 46 4.64 -12.93 2.22
N GLY A 47 4.30 -13.78 1.25
CA GLY A 47 3.71 -15.09 1.50
C GLY A 47 2.25 -15.06 1.95
N ARG A 48 1.62 -13.87 2.10
CA ARG A 48 0.19 -13.76 2.36
C ARG A 48 -0.59 -13.91 1.05
N ARG A 49 -1.69 -14.66 1.11
CA ARG A 49 -2.57 -14.92 -0.04
C ARG A 49 -3.62 -13.81 -0.15
N ILE A 50 -3.19 -12.61 -0.52
CA ILE A 50 -4.04 -11.40 -0.54
C ILE A 50 -4.94 -11.41 -1.77
N CYS A 51 -6.21 -11.07 -1.58
CA CYS A 51 -7.19 -10.95 -2.66
C CYS A 51 -7.11 -9.57 -3.30
N LEU A 52 -6.83 -9.55 -4.60
CA LEU A 52 -6.86 -8.37 -5.45
C LEU A 52 -7.90 -8.56 -6.56
N LYS A 53 -8.30 -7.48 -7.23
CA LYS A 53 -9.10 -7.47 -8.45
C LYS A 53 -8.51 -6.46 -9.43
N ILE A 54 -8.96 -6.49 -10.69
CA ILE A 54 -8.61 -5.44 -11.65
C ILE A 54 -9.43 -4.18 -11.34
N ALA A 55 -8.78 -3.02 -11.39
CA ALA A 55 -9.43 -1.73 -11.23
C ALA A 55 -10.51 -1.52 -12.30
N GLU A 56 -11.62 -0.85 -11.96
CA GLU A 56 -12.74 -0.71 -12.90
C GLU A 56 -12.45 0.26 -14.05
N SER A 57 -11.52 1.19 -13.84
CA SER A 57 -11.28 2.35 -14.71
C SER A 57 -9.90 2.29 -15.35
N ASN A 58 -9.82 2.70 -16.63
CA ASN A 58 -8.55 2.94 -17.37
C ASN A 58 -7.60 1.75 -17.44
N VAL A 59 -8.13 0.53 -17.48
CA VAL A 59 -7.31 -0.68 -17.62
C VAL A 59 -7.17 -1.09 -19.10
N PRO A 60 -5.96 -1.46 -19.57
CA PRO A 60 -5.76 -2.01 -20.90
C PRO A 60 -6.60 -3.27 -21.18
N ILE A 61 -7.03 -3.44 -22.44
CA ILE A 61 -7.90 -4.55 -22.88
C ILE A 61 -7.31 -5.93 -22.50
N GLU A 62 -5.99 -6.08 -22.55
CA GLU A 62 -5.30 -7.33 -22.20
C GLU A 62 -5.53 -7.80 -20.76
N TYR A 63 -5.86 -6.91 -19.83
CA TYR A 63 -6.18 -7.27 -18.44
C TYR A 63 -7.69 -7.34 -18.18
N MET A 64 -8.53 -6.86 -19.09
CA MET A 64 -10.00 -6.89 -18.94
C MET A 64 -10.56 -8.30 -18.82
N MET A 65 -9.89 -9.31 -19.38
CA MET A 65 -10.26 -10.72 -19.19
C MET A 65 -10.21 -11.20 -17.73
N TYR A 66 -9.58 -10.43 -16.84
CA TYR A 66 -9.47 -10.70 -15.41
C TYR A 66 -10.39 -9.82 -14.56
N LYS A 67 -11.21 -8.94 -15.15
CA LYS A 67 -12.01 -7.94 -14.43
C LYS A 67 -12.89 -8.53 -13.33
N ASP A 68 -13.60 -9.60 -13.64
CA ASP A 68 -14.55 -10.23 -12.72
C ASP A 68 -13.91 -11.36 -11.89
N ARG A 69 -12.57 -11.40 -11.80
CA ARG A 69 -11.83 -12.46 -11.11
C ARG A 69 -11.09 -11.91 -9.91
N THR A 70 -11.19 -12.64 -8.80
CA THR A 70 -10.26 -12.44 -7.68
C THR A 70 -8.89 -13.02 -8.04
N LEU A 71 -7.87 -12.21 -7.82
CA LEU A 71 -6.47 -12.47 -8.08
C LEU A 71 -5.75 -12.67 -6.74
N GLU A 72 -4.91 -13.70 -6.64
CA GLU A 72 -4.09 -13.94 -5.45
C GLU A 72 -2.73 -13.26 -5.64
N PHE A 73 -2.40 -12.30 -4.78
CA PHE A 73 -1.06 -11.71 -4.74
C PHE A 73 0.00 -12.77 -4.41
N VAL A 74 1.12 -12.76 -5.12
CA VAL A 74 2.24 -13.67 -4.88
C VAL A 74 3.46 -12.91 -4.36
N LYS A 75 3.90 -11.89 -5.10
CA LYS A 75 5.06 -11.06 -4.74
C LYS A 75 5.11 -9.79 -5.60
N PRO A 76 5.79 -8.73 -5.13
CA PRO A 76 6.10 -7.58 -5.99
C PRO A 76 7.21 -7.94 -6.99
N GLN A 77 7.22 -7.28 -8.14
CA GLN A 77 8.27 -7.33 -9.16
C GLN A 77 8.38 -5.96 -9.84
N GLY A 78 9.25 -5.09 -9.32
CA GLY A 78 9.30 -3.68 -9.73
C GLY A 78 7.95 -3.01 -9.52
N ASN A 79 7.44 -2.31 -10.54
CA ASN A 79 6.14 -1.63 -10.52
C ASN A 79 4.95 -2.57 -10.84
N THR A 80 5.20 -3.87 -10.91
CA THR A 80 4.18 -4.89 -11.18
C THR A 80 4.03 -5.82 -9.99
N ALA A 81 2.85 -6.42 -9.83
CA ALA A 81 2.64 -7.53 -8.93
C ALA A 81 2.55 -8.83 -9.72
N VAL A 82 3.25 -9.86 -9.23
CA VAL A 82 3.00 -11.22 -9.66
C VAL A 82 1.71 -11.67 -8.98
N VAL A 83 0.66 -11.88 -9.76
CA VAL A 83 -0.62 -12.40 -9.28
C VAL A 83 -0.87 -13.80 -9.81
N ARG A 84 -1.69 -14.56 -9.10
CA ARG A 84 -2.10 -15.92 -9.46
C ARG A 84 -3.61 -16.00 -9.58
N PHE A 85 -4.09 -16.68 -10.61
CA PHE A 85 -5.50 -17.02 -10.75
C PHE A 85 -5.68 -18.52 -11.02
N ASN A 86 -6.81 -19.08 -10.59
CA ASN A 86 -7.14 -20.50 -10.73
C ASN A 86 -6.04 -21.45 -10.22
N LEU A 87 -5.26 -21.02 -9.22
CA LEU A 87 -4.15 -21.77 -8.58
C LEU A 87 -3.01 -22.22 -9.53
N ARG A 88 -3.05 -21.92 -10.82
CA ARG A 88 -2.14 -22.49 -11.83
C ARG A 88 -1.38 -21.44 -12.60
N GLU A 89 -2.01 -20.34 -12.99
CA GLU A 89 -1.39 -19.36 -13.87
C GLU A 89 -0.92 -18.14 -13.07
N LYS A 90 0.30 -17.69 -13.36
CA LYS A 90 0.87 -16.45 -12.82
C LYS A 90 0.95 -15.41 -13.92
N LYS A 91 0.56 -14.18 -13.59
CA LYS A 91 0.70 -13.01 -14.47
C LYS A 91 1.33 -11.87 -13.73
N ASN A 92 2.08 -11.06 -14.47
CA ASN A 92 2.60 -9.79 -13.98
C ASN A 92 1.62 -8.73 -14.42
N ILE A 93 1.01 -8.04 -13.46
CA ILE A 93 0.06 -6.96 -13.71
C ILE A 93 0.60 -5.69 -13.06
N PRO A 94 0.66 -4.55 -13.77
CA PRO A 94 1.00 -3.27 -13.17
C PRO A 94 0.15 -2.98 -11.94
N MET A 95 0.78 -2.58 -10.84
CA MET A 95 0.08 -2.39 -9.56
C MET A 95 -1.01 -1.31 -9.65
N GLN A 96 -0.85 -0.33 -10.54
CA GLN A 96 -1.85 0.71 -10.80
C GLN A 96 -3.18 0.18 -11.35
N TYR A 97 -3.20 -1.04 -11.90
CA TYR A 97 -4.42 -1.68 -12.43
C TYR A 97 -5.03 -2.68 -11.45
N LEU A 98 -4.49 -2.79 -10.24
CA LEU A 98 -4.97 -3.69 -9.20
C LEU A 98 -5.72 -2.90 -8.13
N GLU A 99 -6.70 -3.52 -7.50
CA GLU A 99 -7.39 -3.01 -6.32
C GLU A 99 -7.49 -4.09 -5.26
N PRO A 100 -7.31 -3.77 -3.96
CA PRO A 100 -7.57 -4.68 -2.88
C PRO A 100 -9.06 -5.03 -2.85
N VAL A 101 -9.36 -6.28 -2.57
CA VAL A 101 -10.73 -6.69 -2.30
C VAL A 101 -11.03 -6.41 -0.84
N ALA A 102 -11.92 -5.44 -0.58
CA ALA A 102 -12.42 -5.16 0.76
C ALA A 102 -13.30 -6.32 1.27
N PRO A 103 -13.42 -6.54 2.60
CA PRO A 103 -14.41 -7.46 3.12
C PRO A 103 -15.82 -7.00 2.79
N ASP A 104 -16.70 -7.97 2.54
CA ASP A 104 -18.11 -7.77 2.17
C ASP A 104 -19.09 -8.48 3.12
N MET A 105 -18.56 -9.33 4.01
CA MET A 105 -19.37 -10.10 4.95
C MET A 105 -18.61 -10.48 6.22
N GLU A 106 -19.36 -10.96 7.22
CA GLU A 106 -18.81 -11.54 8.44
C GLU A 106 -18.06 -12.84 8.16
N ARG A 107 -17.18 -13.21 9.10
CA ARG A 107 -16.31 -14.41 9.07
C ARG A 107 -15.23 -14.40 7.99
N THR A 108 -15.23 -13.43 7.07
CA THR A 108 -14.15 -13.19 6.11
C THR A 108 -12.82 -12.98 6.84
N LEU A 109 -11.76 -13.58 6.31
CA LEU A 109 -10.40 -13.35 6.78
C LEU A 109 -9.85 -12.12 6.09
N VAL A 110 -9.27 -11.22 6.88
CA VAL A 110 -8.71 -9.96 6.40
C VAL A 110 -7.33 -9.74 6.99
N THR A 111 -6.55 -8.90 6.33
CA THR A 111 -5.37 -8.27 6.90
C THR A 111 -5.54 -6.76 6.88
N VAL A 112 -4.87 -6.10 7.82
CA VAL A 112 -4.87 -4.64 7.91
C VAL A 112 -3.74 -4.10 7.04
N ILE A 113 -4.00 -3.04 6.27
CA ILE A 113 -3.01 -2.43 5.35
C ILE A 113 -2.24 -1.24 5.92
N SER A 114 -2.64 -0.73 7.10
CA SER A 114 -2.04 0.44 7.74
C SER A 114 -2.02 0.34 9.27
N GLY A 115 -1.09 1.07 9.92
CA GLY A 115 -0.97 1.13 11.39
C GLY A 115 -0.33 -0.11 12.05
N ASP A 116 -0.44 -0.18 13.38
CA ASP A 116 0.31 -1.15 14.22
C ASP A 116 -0.10 -2.61 14.02
N ARG A 117 -1.28 -2.84 13.44
CA ARG A 117 -1.84 -4.17 13.19
C ARG A 117 -1.61 -4.65 11.76
N MET A 118 -0.90 -3.86 10.96
CA MET A 118 -0.63 -4.13 9.56
C MET A 118 0.06 -5.48 9.35
N GLY A 119 -0.44 -6.24 8.37
CA GLY A 119 0.08 -7.58 8.01
C GLY A 119 -0.37 -8.75 8.90
N LYS A 120 -1.07 -8.48 10.02
CA LYS A 120 -1.69 -9.52 10.85
C LYS A 120 -3.03 -9.95 10.27
N ILE A 121 -3.37 -11.24 10.45
CA ILE A 121 -4.62 -11.80 9.95
C ILE A 121 -5.67 -11.74 11.06
N PHE A 122 -6.86 -11.27 10.68
CA PHE A 122 -8.01 -11.17 11.55
C PHE A 122 -9.23 -11.82 10.90
N ARG A 123 -10.20 -12.20 11.73
CA ARG A 123 -11.53 -12.60 11.28
C ARG A 123 -12.50 -11.47 11.54
N VAL A 124 -13.30 -11.12 10.52
CA VAL A 124 -14.42 -10.18 10.67
C VAL A 124 -15.50 -10.84 11.54
N LEU A 125 -15.86 -10.19 12.64
CA LEU A 125 -16.96 -10.60 13.51
C LEU A 125 -18.27 -9.92 13.13
N THR A 126 -18.18 -8.62 12.82
CA THR A 126 -19.31 -7.79 12.43
C THR A 126 -18.83 -6.91 11.27
N TYR A 127 -19.60 -6.92 10.19
CA TYR A 127 -19.32 -6.14 8.99
C TYR A 127 -20.22 -4.89 8.93
N SER A 128 -19.62 -3.76 8.59
CA SER A 128 -20.30 -2.57 8.11
C SER A 128 -19.47 -1.93 6.99
N ALA A 129 -20.12 -1.18 6.12
CA ALA A 129 -19.46 -0.49 5.01
C ALA A 129 -18.36 0.48 5.48
N HIS A 130 -18.49 1.03 6.68
CA HIS A 130 -17.53 2.01 7.22
C HIS A 130 -16.51 1.38 8.15
N GLU A 131 -16.93 0.49 9.04
CA GLU A 131 -16.05 -0.13 10.04
C GLU A 131 -16.38 -1.60 10.24
N CYS A 132 -15.36 -2.40 10.51
CA CYS A 132 -15.51 -3.80 10.86
C CYS A 132 -15.04 -4.05 12.29
N LYS A 133 -15.76 -4.93 13.00
CA LYS A 133 -15.26 -5.51 14.25
C LYS A 133 -14.41 -6.72 13.94
N LEU A 134 -13.17 -6.74 14.39
CA LEU A 134 -12.19 -7.78 14.09
C LEU A 134 -11.79 -8.57 15.32
N ARG A 135 -11.38 -9.83 15.10
CA ARG A 135 -10.71 -10.68 16.08
C ARG A 135 -9.44 -11.28 15.52
N ASP A 136 -8.36 -11.20 16.29
CA ASP A 136 -7.09 -11.83 15.95
C ASP A 136 -7.25 -13.36 15.99
N ILE A 137 -6.91 -14.02 14.88
CA ILE A 137 -7.05 -15.48 14.78
C ILE A 137 -5.91 -16.24 15.48
N SER A 138 -4.82 -15.57 15.83
CA SER A 138 -3.68 -16.15 16.57
C SER A 138 -3.95 -16.26 18.08
N ILE A 139 -4.91 -15.49 18.60
CA ILE A 139 -5.25 -15.47 20.01
C ILE A 139 -6.15 -16.67 20.34
N HIS A 140 -5.75 -17.46 21.34
CA HIS A 140 -6.56 -18.57 21.82
C HIS A 140 -7.93 -18.08 22.31
N PRO A 141 -9.02 -18.80 22.02
CA PRO A 141 -10.40 -18.35 22.28
C PRO A 141 -10.72 -18.07 23.75
N ILE A 142 -9.91 -18.59 24.68
CA ILE A 142 -10.04 -18.38 26.12
C ILE A 142 -9.64 -16.94 26.52
N ARG A 143 -8.78 -16.27 25.75
CA ARG A 143 -8.37 -14.87 25.98
C ARG A 143 -9.29 -13.93 25.19
N LYS A 144 -10.47 -13.67 25.76
CA LYS A 144 -11.61 -12.97 25.15
C LYS A 144 -11.43 -11.46 24.86
N LYS A 145 -10.20 -10.90 24.83
CA LYS A 145 -10.01 -9.47 25.12
C LYS A 145 -9.54 -8.51 24.03
N ASP A 146 -9.23 -8.96 22.82
CA ASP A 146 -8.71 -8.04 21.79
C ASP A 146 -9.58 -7.98 20.53
N ASP A 147 -10.90 -7.92 20.72
CA ASP A 147 -11.77 -7.46 19.64
C ASP A 147 -11.61 -5.94 19.49
N PHE A 148 -11.49 -5.44 18.26
CA PHE A 148 -11.33 -4.01 17.99
C PHE A 148 -12.09 -3.60 16.74
N MET A 149 -12.34 -2.30 16.61
CA MET A 149 -12.93 -1.69 15.43
C MET A 149 -11.85 -1.13 14.53
N ILE A 150 -12.06 -1.20 13.23
CA ILE A 150 -11.19 -0.57 12.23
C ILE A 150 -12.00 -0.26 10.97
N GLU A 151 -11.63 0.84 10.30
CA GLU A 151 -12.28 1.24 9.07
C GLU A 151 -12.14 0.17 7.98
N THR A 152 -13.24 -0.10 7.28
CA THR A 152 -13.33 -1.14 6.24
C THR A 152 -12.37 -0.88 5.09
N GLN A 153 -12.09 0.39 4.77
CA GLN A 153 -11.11 0.78 3.75
C GLN A 153 -9.66 0.38 4.08
N ASN A 154 -9.35 0.16 5.36
CA ASN A 154 -8.01 -0.29 5.80
C ASN A 154 -7.90 -1.82 5.83
N LEU A 155 -8.88 -2.54 5.27
CA LEU A 155 -8.94 -3.99 5.25
C LEU A 155 -8.89 -4.54 3.84
N VAL A 156 -8.13 -5.62 3.70
CA VAL A 156 -8.11 -6.42 2.47
C VAL A 156 -8.33 -7.88 2.81
N GLN A 157 -9.14 -8.56 2.00
CA GLN A 157 -9.40 -9.99 2.15
C GLN A 157 -8.13 -10.82 1.92
N VAL A 158 -8.02 -11.92 2.66
CA VAL A 158 -6.97 -12.92 2.48
C VAL A 158 -7.57 -14.31 2.39
N TYR A 159 -7.00 -15.15 1.53
CA TYR A 159 -7.35 -16.57 1.54
C TYR A 159 -6.81 -17.24 2.80
N PRO A 160 -7.53 -18.24 3.34
CA PRO A 160 -6.97 -19.09 4.37
C PRO A 160 -5.69 -19.77 3.86
N SER A 161 -4.64 -19.71 4.68
CA SER A 161 -3.44 -20.52 4.50
C SER A 161 -3.83 -22.00 4.64
N LYS A 162 -3.39 -22.84 3.70
CA LYS A 162 -3.53 -24.30 3.79
C LYS A 162 -2.57 -24.87 4.83
#